data_AF-A0A7L6AMH8-F1
#
_entry.id   AF-A0A7L6AMH8-F1
#
_cell.length_a   1.000
_cell.length_b   1.000
_cell.length_c   1.000
_cell.angle_alpha   90.00
_cell.angle_beta   90.00
_cell.angle_gamma   90.00
#
_symmetry.space_group_name_H-M   'P 1'
#
loop_
_entity.id
_entity.type
_entity.pdbx_description
1 polymer ?
#
loop_
_entity_poly.entity_id
_entity_poly.type
_entity_poly.pdbx_seq_one_letter_code
_entity_poly.pdbx_strand_id
1 'polypeptide(L)'
;MSAENKALLADALKSGFSWEGNLLTYSIPTVGSAWAYRGEPESSGYGVLSTEQAGRFRAAIAAWDDVIDLDFREVQEPIATGQVRVAFTDAGAEEAGHAYYPEVVATIAGDVWLDEALKNSSFTDGGYDFGTMVHELGHVLV
;
A
#
# COMPACT_ATOMS: atom_id res chain seq x y z
N MET A 1 -5.38 8.11 28.37
CA MET A 1 -4.60 9.00 27.48
C MET A 1 -5.43 10.24 27.20
N SER A 2 -4.87 11.45 27.37
CA SER A 2 -5.58 12.73 27.13
C SER A 2 -5.84 12.96 25.64
N ALA A 3 -6.77 13.85 25.29
CA ALA A 3 -7.06 14.23 23.92
C ALA A 3 -5.85 14.89 23.23
N GLU A 4 -5.06 15.68 23.96
CA GLU A 4 -3.82 16.28 23.47
C GLU A 4 -2.76 15.23 23.12
N ASN A 5 -2.60 14.19 23.95
CA ASN A 5 -1.67 13.10 23.65
C ASN A 5 -2.09 12.28 22.42
N LYS A 6 -3.40 12.19 22.15
CA LYS A 6 -3.91 11.57 20.91
C LYS A 6 -3.61 12.41 19.68
N ALA A 7 -3.77 13.73 19.78
CA ALA A 7 -3.48 14.66 18.69
C ALA A 7 -1.98 14.68 18.34
N LEU A 8 -1.10 14.70 19.36
CA LEU A 8 0.34 14.63 19.14
C LEU A 8 0.78 13.30 18.53
N LEU A 9 0.17 12.17 18.93
CA LEU A 9 0.43 10.88 18.30
C LEU A 9 -0.04 10.86 16.84
N ALA A 10 -1.24 11.39 16.56
CA ALA A 10 -1.78 11.45 15.21
C ALA A 10 -0.90 12.31 14.29
N ASP A 11 -0.36 13.42 14.80
CA ASP A 11 0.55 14.28 14.04
C ASP A 11 1.93 13.64 13.85
N ALA A 12 2.42 12.88 14.83
CA ALA A 12 3.68 12.13 14.72
C ALA A 12 3.60 10.94 13.76
N LEU A 13 2.39 10.44 13.48
CA LEU A 13 2.17 9.39 12.49
C LEU A 13 2.06 9.93 11.06
N LYS A 14 1.88 11.24 10.89
CA LYS A 14 1.81 11.83 9.56
C LYS A 14 3.18 11.93 8.94
N SER A 15 3.30 11.42 7.71
CA SER A 15 4.53 11.57 6.92
C SER A 15 4.83 13.02 6.54
N GLY A 16 3.81 13.89 6.59
CA GLY A 16 3.86 15.26 6.10
C GLY A 16 3.55 15.37 4.60
N PHE A 17 3.25 14.25 3.93
CA PHE A 17 2.80 14.19 2.54
C PHE A 17 1.32 13.79 2.49
N SER A 18 0.56 14.34 1.54
CA SER A 18 -0.89 14.05 1.45
C SER A 18 -1.39 14.00 0.02
N TRP A 19 -2.47 13.25 -0.19
CA TRP A 19 -3.21 13.30 -1.44
C TRP A 19 -4.06 14.56 -1.54
N GLU A 20 -4.27 15.04 -2.77
CA GLU A 20 -5.26 16.09 -3.03
C GLU A 20 -6.68 15.51 -3.07
N GLY A 21 -7.59 16.09 -2.30
CA GLY A 21 -8.99 15.66 -2.22
C GLY A 21 -9.22 14.53 -1.22
N ASN A 22 -10.47 14.08 -1.12
CA ASN A 22 -10.87 13.04 -0.17
C ASN A 22 -11.06 11.66 -0.82
N LEU A 23 -11.21 11.57 -2.15
CA LEU A 23 -11.38 10.31 -2.86
C LEU A 23 -10.05 9.80 -3.42
N LEU A 24 -9.60 8.65 -2.93
CA LEU A 24 -8.47 7.92 -3.50
C LEU A 24 -8.95 6.71 -4.28
N THR A 25 -8.33 6.51 -5.44
CA THR A 25 -8.47 5.24 -6.17
C THR A 25 -7.35 4.28 -5.80
N TYR A 26 -7.69 3.00 -5.63
CA TYR A 26 -6.69 1.94 -5.52
C TYR A 26 -6.95 0.86 -6.56
N SER A 27 -5.91 0.10 -6.88
CA SER A 27 -6.03 -1.04 -7.79
C SER A 27 -5.05 -2.13 -7.41
N ILE A 28 -5.38 -3.38 -7.74
CA ILE A 28 -4.54 -4.54 -7.44
C ILE A 28 -3.95 -5.04 -8.77
N PRO A 29 -2.64 -4.83 -9.00
CA PRO A 29 -1.95 -5.37 -10.16
C PRO A 29 -2.25 -6.85 -10.40
N THR A 30 -2.53 -7.18 -11.65
CA THR A 30 -2.69 -8.53 -12.18
C THR A 30 -1.61 -8.83 -13.24
N VAL A 31 -1.53 -10.08 -13.72
CA VAL A 31 -0.65 -10.42 -14.83
C VAL A 31 -0.96 -9.54 -16.05
N GLY A 32 0.03 -8.79 -16.52
CA GLY A 32 -0.11 -7.85 -17.63
C GLY A 32 -0.31 -6.38 -17.21
N SER A 33 -0.36 -6.09 -15.92
CA SER A 33 -0.34 -4.69 -15.42
C SER A 33 0.96 -4.01 -15.80
N ALA A 34 0.86 -2.76 -16.24
CA ALA A 34 2.01 -1.97 -16.63
C ALA A 34 2.47 -1.05 -15.48
N TRP A 35 3.74 -0.67 -15.52
CA TRP A 35 4.34 0.31 -14.62
C TRP A 35 5.01 1.39 -15.47
N ALA A 36 4.89 2.65 -15.06
CA ALA A 36 5.41 3.80 -15.80
C ALA A 36 6.91 4.08 -15.55
N TYR A 37 7.58 3.21 -14.78
CA TYR A 37 8.96 3.35 -14.34
C TYR A 37 9.67 1.99 -14.26
N ARG A 38 10.98 2.03 -14.00
CA ARG A 38 11.87 0.86 -13.87
C ARG A 38 12.28 0.68 -12.40
N GLY A 39 12.78 -0.50 -12.05
CA GLY A 39 13.21 -0.81 -10.68
C GLY A 39 12.49 -2.06 -10.19
N GLU A 40 11.63 -1.89 -9.20
CA GLU A 40 10.82 -2.94 -8.57
C GLU A 40 10.01 -3.77 -9.60
N PRO A 41 9.35 -3.15 -10.60
CA PRO A 41 8.63 -3.93 -11.63
C PRO A 41 9.51 -4.85 -12.48
N GLU A 42 10.82 -4.58 -12.54
CA GLU A 42 11.80 -5.33 -13.34
C GLU A 42 12.62 -6.30 -12.49
N SER A 43 12.42 -6.31 -11.16
CA SER A 43 13.08 -7.22 -10.24
C SER A 43 12.70 -8.68 -10.52
N SER A 44 13.63 -9.62 -10.31
CA SER A 44 13.28 -11.06 -10.29
C SER A 44 12.29 -11.39 -9.19
N GLY A 45 12.26 -10.56 -8.14
CA GLY A 45 11.30 -10.65 -7.06
C GLY A 45 9.93 -10.06 -7.39
N TYR A 46 9.72 -9.53 -8.59
CA TYR A 46 8.41 -9.03 -9.00
C TYR A 46 7.32 -10.11 -8.88
N GLY A 47 6.16 -9.72 -8.37
CA GLY A 47 5.00 -10.59 -8.31
C GLY A 47 3.70 -9.82 -8.08
N VAL A 48 2.60 -10.41 -8.52
CA VAL A 48 1.25 -9.89 -8.27
C VAL A 48 0.59 -10.70 -7.16
N LEU A 49 -0.34 -10.06 -6.44
CA LEU A 49 -1.06 -10.71 -5.34
C LEU A 49 -1.95 -11.84 -5.88
N SER A 50 -2.02 -12.95 -5.15
CA SER A 50 -3.03 -13.98 -5.37
C SER A 50 -4.43 -13.45 -5.06
N THR A 51 -5.48 -14.18 -5.45
CA THR A 51 -6.86 -13.80 -5.14
C THR A 51 -7.10 -13.67 -3.63
N GLU A 52 -6.50 -14.54 -2.82
CA GLU A 52 -6.60 -14.47 -1.37
C GLU A 52 -5.89 -13.23 -0.82
N GLN A 53 -4.66 -12.97 -1.26
CA GLN A 53 -3.88 -11.81 -0.86
C GLN A 53 -4.56 -10.50 -1.27
N ALA A 54 -5.15 -10.45 -2.46
CA ALA A 54 -5.97 -9.32 -2.91
C ALA A 54 -7.17 -9.07 -1.98
N GLY A 55 -7.78 -10.14 -1.44
CA GLY A 55 -8.81 -10.01 -0.40
C GLY A 55 -8.27 -9.38 0.88
N ARG A 56 -7.04 -9.74 1.28
CA ARG A 56 -6.36 -9.15 2.45
C ARG A 56 -5.95 -7.70 2.24
N PHE A 57 -5.52 -7.33 1.04
CA PHE A 57 -5.26 -5.93 0.71
C PHE A 57 -6.51 -5.06 0.81
N ARG A 58 -7.65 -5.53 0.30
CA ARG A 58 -8.94 -4.82 0.49
C ARG A 58 -9.30 -4.69 1.97
N ALA A 59 -9.04 -5.71 2.78
CA ALA A 59 -9.25 -5.63 4.22
C ALA A 59 -8.32 -4.61 4.91
N ALA A 60 -7.06 -4.50 4.47
CA ALA A 60 -6.13 -3.49 4.97
C ALA A 60 -6.57 -2.06 4.58
N ILE A 61 -7.05 -1.85 3.35
CA ILE A 61 -7.68 -0.58 2.94
C ILE A 61 -8.89 -0.26 3.81
N ALA A 62 -9.79 -1.22 4.03
CA ALA A 62 -10.97 -1.02 4.87
C ALA A 62 -10.61 -0.68 6.34
N ALA A 63 -9.54 -1.26 6.87
CA ALA A 63 -9.06 -0.92 8.21
C ALA A 63 -8.56 0.53 8.32
N TRP A 64 -8.02 1.09 7.24
CA TRP A 64 -7.67 2.51 7.17
C TRP A 64 -8.91 3.39 6.98
N ASP A 65 -9.82 3.01 6.09
CA ASP A 65 -11.12 3.67 5.85
C ASP A 65 -11.92 3.88 7.15
N ASP A 66 -11.87 2.91 8.08
CA ASP A 66 -12.53 2.99 9.39
C ASP A 66 -11.98 4.12 10.31
N VAL A 67 -10.77 4.63 10.05
CA VAL A 67 -10.04 5.50 10.99
C VAL A 67 -9.52 6.82 10.40
N ILE A 68 -9.63 7.03 9.09
CA ILE A 68 -9.22 8.28 8.41
C ILE A 68 -10.35 8.87 7.57
N ASP A 69 -10.25 10.16 7.25
CA ASP A 69 -11.24 10.90 6.46
C ASP A 69 -10.88 10.88 4.96
N LEU A 70 -10.75 9.67 4.40
CA LEU A 70 -10.56 9.42 2.97
C LEU A 70 -11.60 8.40 2.50
N ASP A 71 -12.15 8.61 1.32
CA ASP A 71 -12.99 7.64 0.62
C ASP A 71 -12.13 6.79 -0.33
N PHE A 72 -12.35 5.48 -0.35
CA PHE A 72 -11.62 4.57 -1.24
C PHE A 72 -12.50 3.98 -2.35
N ARG A 73 -11.97 3.99 -3.58
CA ARG A 73 -12.60 3.31 -4.71
C ARG A 73 -11.63 2.39 -5.42
N GLU A 74 -11.94 1.09 -5.44
CA GLU A 74 -11.20 0.15 -6.27
C GLU A 74 -11.49 0.40 -7.76
N VAL A 75 -10.42 0.43 -8.56
CA VAL A 75 -10.49 0.39 -10.02
C VAL A 75 -9.77 -0.87 -10.52
N GLN A 76 -10.16 -1.36 -11.68
CA GLN A 76 -9.72 -2.67 -12.16
C GLN A 76 -8.48 -2.58 -13.05
N GLU A 77 -7.36 -3.14 -12.60
CA GLU A 77 -6.18 -3.39 -13.43
C GLU A 77 -6.44 -4.55 -14.43
N PRO A 78 -5.91 -4.50 -15.67
CA PRO A 78 -5.13 -3.43 -16.28
C PRO A 78 -5.96 -2.40 -17.06
N ILE A 79 -7.28 -2.34 -16.84
CA ILE A 79 -8.18 -1.42 -17.55
C ILE A 79 -7.99 0.02 -17.05
N ALA A 80 -7.82 0.19 -15.74
CA ALA A 80 -7.55 1.45 -15.09
C ALA A 80 -6.60 1.22 -13.90
N THR A 81 -5.60 2.09 -13.80
CA THR A 81 -4.62 2.10 -12.71
C THR A 81 -5.08 3.07 -11.62
N GLY A 82 -5.15 2.58 -10.39
CA GLY A 82 -5.42 3.39 -9.21
C GLY A 82 -4.19 4.17 -8.76
N GLN A 83 -4.41 5.19 -7.92
CA GLN A 83 -3.34 5.95 -7.27
C GLN A 83 -2.54 5.11 -6.27
N VAL A 84 -3.23 4.18 -5.59
CA VAL A 84 -2.58 3.24 -4.66
C VAL A 84 -2.55 1.85 -5.29
N ARG A 85 -1.38 1.22 -5.28
CA ARG A 85 -1.17 -0.13 -5.83
C ARG A 85 -0.34 -0.96 -4.86
N VAL A 86 -0.50 -2.28 -4.92
CA VAL A 86 0.34 -3.20 -4.14
C VAL A 86 0.89 -4.33 -5.02
N ALA A 87 2.17 -4.61 -4.89
CA ALA A 87 2.83 -5.73 -5.57
C ALA A 87 4.00 -6.26 -4.75
N PHE A 88 4.61 -7.34 -5.19
CA PHE A 88 5.85 -7.87 -4.62
C PHE A 88 7.06 -7.40 -5.42
N THR A 89 8.17 -7.20 -4.72
CA THR A 89 9.51 -7.01 -5.30
C THR A 89 10.55 -7.68 -4.40
N ASP A 90 11.80 -7.76 -4.83
CA ASP A 90 12.92 -7.97 -3.90
C ASP A 90 13.16 -6.64 -3.16
N ALA A 91 12.69 -6.55 -1.90
CA ALA A 91 12.87 -5.37 -1.06
C ALA A 91 14.23 -5.43 -0.30
N GLY A 92 14.94 -6.55 -0.41
CA GLY A 92 16.19 -6.80 0.29
C GLY A 92 16.02 -7.41 1.68
N ALA A 93 17.12 -7.89 2.24
CA ALA A 93 17.09 -8.75 3.44
C ALA A 93 16.71 -8.04 4.76
N GLU A 94 16.62 -6.71 4.77
CA GLU A 94 16.38 -5.91 5.98
C GLU A 94 14.97 -5.30 6.03
N GLU A 95 14.19 -5.40 4.95
CA GLU A 95 12.88 -4.75 4.81
C GLU A 95 11.82 -5.80 4.45
N ALA A 96 10.65 -5.74 5.10
CA ALA A 96 9.51 -6.60 4.78
C ALA A 96 8.64 -6.00 3.65
N GLY A 97 8.91 -4.76 3.29
CA GLY A 97 8.26 -3.97 2.25
C GLY A 97 8.66 -2.50 2.38
N HIS A 98 8.22 -1.70 1.40
CA HIS A 98 8.35 -0.25 1.37
C HIS A 98 7.20 0.36 0.57
N ALA A 99 7.01 1.67 0.68
CA ALA A 99 6.01 2.39 -0.09
C ALA A 99 6.44 3.82 -0.46
N TYR A 100 5.81 4.36 -1.49
CA TYR A 100 6.08 5.71 -1.98
C TYR A 100 4.98 6.70 -1.55
N TYR A 101 5.39 7.77 -0.87
CA TYR A 101 4.50 8.84 -0.42
C TYR A 101 3.76 9.53 -1.61
N PRO A 102 2.62 10.20 -1.35
CA PRO A 102 1.78 10.85 -2.39
C PRO A 102 2.48 11.89 -3.26
N GLU A 103 3.47 12.61 -2.72
CA GLU A 103 4.08 13.79 -3.39
C GLU A 103 5.52 13.54 -3.88
N VAL A 104 5.98 12.29 -3.99
CA VAL A 104 7.37 11.98 -4.39
C VAL A 104 7.59 12.19 -5.89
N VAL A 105 7.03 11.29 -6.71
CA VAL A 105 7.03 11.37 -8.18
C VAL A 105 5.71 10.76 -8.66
N ALA A 106 4.98 11.47 -9.52
CA ALA A 106 3.63 11.08 -9.94
C ALA A 106 3.52 9.66 -10.54
N THR A 107 4.61 9.07 -11.03
CA THR A 107 4.62 7.72 -11.62
C THR A 107 4.81 6.58 -10.61
N ILE A 108 5.28 6.88 -9.39
CA ILE A 108 5.58 5.88 -8.34
C ILE A 108 4.76 6.13 -7.07
N ALA A 109 4.27 7.36 -6.88
CA ALA A 109 3.51 7.76 -5.72
C ALA A 109 2.32 6.83 -5.48
N GLY A 110 2.20 6.34 -4.25
CA GLY A 110 1.15 5.40 -3.84
C GLY A 110 1.41 3.94 -4.13
N ASP A 111 2.54 3.60 -4.76
CA ASP A 111 2.93 2.21 -4.91
C ASP A 111 3.47 1.64 -3.61
N VAL A 112 2.91 0.49 -3.22
CA VAL A 112 3.32 -0.36 -2.10
C VAL A 112 4.01 -1.60 -2.66
N TRP A 113 5.21 -1.86 -2.15
CA TRP A 113 6.04 -2.99 -2.53
C TRP A 113 6.26 -3.86 -1.31
N LEU A 114 5.76 -5.09 -1.34
CA LEU A 114 6.02 -6.09 -0.31
C LEU A 114 7.23 -6.94 -0.70
N ASP A 115 8.00 -7.40 0.27
CA ASP A 115 9.13 -8.28 -0.03
C ASP A 115 8.66 -9.62 -0.62
N GLU A 116 9.45 -10.15 -1.56
CA GLU A 116 9.10 -11.36 -2.26
C GLU A 116 9.06 -12.61 -1.37
N ALA A 117 9.73 -12.60 -0.21
CA ALA A 117 9.63 -13.67 0.77
C ALA A 117 8.19 -13.83 1.29
N LEU A 118 7.36 -12.78 1.21
CA LEU A 118 5.96 -12.79 1.63
C LEU A 118 5.00 -13.33 0.56
N LYS A 119 5.47 -13.69 -0.64
CA LYS A 119 4.62 -14.23 -1.73
C LYS A 119 3.78 -15.45 -1.32
N ASN A 120 4.27 -16.25 -0.37
CA ASN A 120 3.55 -17.43 0.15
C ASN A 120 2.75 -17.15 1.43
N SER A 121 2.74 -15.92 1.93
CA SER A 121 1.95 -15.54 3.09
C SER A 121 0.46 -15.50 2.75
N SER A 122 -0.36 -15.94 3.71
CA SER A 122 -1.81 -15.78 3.68
C SER A 122 -2.28 -14.45 4.24
N PHE A 123 -1.36 -13.60 4.75
CA PHE A 123 -1.65 -12.30 5.38
C PHE A 123 -2.83 -12.37 6.35
N THR A 124 -2.80 -13.37 7.24
CA THR A 124 -3.87 -13.56 8.23
C THR A 124 -4.02 -12.33 9.11
N ASP A 125 -5.28 -11.94 9.38
CA ASP A 125 -5.60 -10.76 10.18
C ASP A 125 -4.87 -10.79 11.54
N GLY A 126 -4.29 -9.66 11.92
CA GLY A 126 -3.50 -9.51 13.16
C GLY A 126 -2.12 -10.17 13.14
N GLY A 127 -1.76 -10.88 12.06
CA GLY A 127 -0.41 -11.42 11.85
C GLY A 127 0.60 -10.35 11.44
N TYR A 128 1.89 -10.66 11.56
CA TYR A 128 2.99 -9.74 11.22
C TYR A 128 2.94 -9.28 9.77
N ASP A 129 2.75 -10.20 8.82
CA ASP A 129 2.73 -9.88 7.39
C ASP A 129 1.54 -8.98 7.02
N PHE A 130 0.37 -9.22 7.63
CA PHE A 130 -0.78 -8.32 7.48
C PHE A 130 -0.48 -6.94 8.09
N GLY A 131 0.15 -6.91 9.27
CA GLY A 131 0.62 -5.67 9.89
C GLY A 131 1.62 -4.91 9.03
N THR A 132 2.49 -5.60 8.29
CA THR A 132 3.41 -5.00 7.32
C THR A 132 2.63 -4.32 6.20
N MET A 133 1.64 -5.00 5.61
CA MET A 133 0.79 -4.41 4.58
C MET A 133 0.03 -3.17 5.07
N VAL A 134 -0.50 -3.21 6.30
CA VAL A 134 -1.15 -2.06 6.94
C VAL A 134 -0.16 -0.92 7.19
N HIS A 135 1.07 -1.24 7.61
CA HIS A 135 2.15 -0.28 7.83
C HIS A 135 2.52 0.45 6.54
N GLU A 136 2.79 -0.29 5.47
CA GLU A 136 3.16 0.31 4.18
C GLU A 136 2.04 1.18 3.60
N LEU A 137 0.77 0.75 3.75
CA LEU A 137 -0.36 1.60 3.41
C LEU A 137 -0.40 2.89 4.25
N GLY A 138 0.03 2.84 5.51
CA GLY A 138 0.15 4.03 6.34
C GLY A 138 1.07 5.09 5.73
N HIS A 139 2.22 4.68 5.17
CA HIS A 139 3.09 5.60 4.44
C HIS A 139 2.40 6.25 3.25
N VAL A 140 1.48 5.55 2.58
CA VAL A 140 0.77 6.10 1.42
C VAL A 140 -0.38 7.02 1.83
N LEU A 141 -0.96 6.84 3.01
CA LEU A 141 -2.26 7.44 3.36
C LEU A 141 -2.19 8.57 4.38
N VAL A 142 -1.18 8.62 5.25
CA VAL A 142 -1.10 9.59 6.36
C VAL A 142 0.24 10.29 6.51
#